data_AF-A0A4P9YKW7-F1
#
_entry.id   AF-A0A4P9YKW7-F1
#
_cell.length_a   1.000
_cell.length_b   1.000
_cell.length_c   1.000
_cell.angle_alpha   90.00
_cell.angle_beta   90.00
_cell.angle_gamma   90.00
#
_symmetry.space_group_name_H-M   'P 1'
#
loop_
_entity.id
_entity.type
_entity.pdbx_description
1 polymer ?
#
loop_
_entity_poly.entity_id
_entity_poly.type
_entity_poly.pdbx_seq_one_letter_code
_entity_poly.pdbx_strand_id
1 'polypeptide(L)'
;PERIQGTDYTVHSDVWSLGLTIIELATGKFPYPSNALTFFELLELIVSGEPPSLPQSFSPDFRDIISKCMLKEPLKRPTPNEMLRHPFVLRCQNSNIDLRDYAYSLMSQLEKK
;
A
#
# COMPACT_ATOMS: atom_id res chain seq x y z
N PRO A 1 8.53 -9.70 0.11
CA PRO A 1 9.98 -9.94 0.32
C PRO A 1 10.33 -11.43 0.25
N GLU A 2 9.55 -12.23 0.95
CA GLU A 2 9.60 -13.68 1.06
C GLU A 2 9.59 -14.40 -0.31
N ARG A 3 8.79 -13.92 -1.27
CA ARG A 3 8.73 -14.47 -2.64
C ARG A 3 10.05 -14.34 -3.41
N ILE A 4 10.78 -13.24 -3.17
CA ILE A 4 12.08 -12.98 -3.79
C ILE A 4 13.13 -13.90 -3.17
N GLN A 5 13.00 -14.20 -1.88
CA GLN A 5 13.88 -15.12 -1.15
C GLN A 5 13.59 -16.61 -1.44
N GLY A 6 12.60 -16.92 -2.28
CA GLY A 6 12.26 -18.28 -2.65
C GLY A 6 11.37 -19.03 -1.64
N THR A 7 10.76 -18.33 -0.68
CA THR A 7 9.80 -18.97 0.23
C THR A 7 8.44 -19.15 -0.45
N ASP A 8 7.60 -20.00 0.14
CA ASP A 8 6.24 -20.24 -0.35
C ASP A 8 5.40 -18.96 -0.37
N TYR A 9 4.59 -18.85 -1.42
CA TYR A 9 3.58 -17.82 -1.52
C TYR A 9 2.43 -18.10 -0.55
N THR A 10 1.95 -17.06 0.10
CA THR A 10 0.77 -17.12 0.96
C THR A 10 -0.08 -15.87 0.76
N VAL A 11 -1.28 -15.85 1.36
CA VAL A 11 -2.14 -14.66 1.41
C VAL A 11 -1.42 -13.42 1.96
N HIS A 12 -0.42 -13.60 2.83
CA HIS A 12 0.36 -12.48 3.34
C HIS A 12 1.15 -11.78 2.23
N SER A 13 1.61 -12.51 1.21
CA SER A 13 2.28 -11.93 0.04
C SER A 13 1.40 -10.91 -0.69
N ASP A 14 0.09 -11.17 -0.81
CA ASP A 14 -0.85 -10.23 -1.41
C ASP A 14 -1.07 -9.00 -0.53
N VAL A 15 -1.07 -9.16 0.80
CA VAL A 15 -1.18 -8.04 1.76
C VAL A 15 -0.02 -7.06 1.59
N TRP A 16 1.19 -7.57 1.32
CA TRP A 16 2.33 -6.72 0.98
C TRP A 16 2.11 -5.98 -0.34
N SER A 17 1.70 -6.69 -1.40
CA SER A 17 1.42 -6.06 -2.70
C SER A 17 0.35 -4.97 -2.59
N LEU A 18 -0.71 -5.23 -1.82
CA LEU A 18 -1.77 -4.26 -1.54
C LEU A 18 -1.22 -3.01 -0.84
N GLY A 19 -0.36 -3.17 0.17
CA GLY A 19 0.24 -2.03 0.86
C GLY A 19 1.09 -1.16 -0.08
N LEU A 20 1.87 -1.78 -0.98
CA LEU A 20 2.63 -1.05 -2.00
C LEU A 20 1.71 -0.28 -2.95
N THR A 21 0.67 -0.93 -3.47
CA THR A 21 -0.32 -0.30 -4.35
C THR A 21 -0.99 0.89 -3.66
N ILE A 22 -1.36 0.77 -2.39
CA ILE A 22 -2.01 1.87 -1.67
C ILE A 22 -1.03 3.04 -1.44
N ILE A 23 0.24 2.77 -1.12
CA ILE A 23 1.26 3.83 -1.00
C ILE A 23 1.42 4.56 -2.34
N GLU A 24 1.50 3.81 -3.44
CA GLU A 24 1.60 4.39 -4.78
C GLU A 24 0.39 5.26 -5.13
N LEU A 25 -0.83 4.77 -4.88
CA LEU A 25 -2.05 5.54 -5.14
C LEU A 25 -2.16 6.78 -4.24
N ALA A 26 -1.76 6.69 -2.97
CA ALA A 26 -1.84 7.80 -2.03
C ALA A 26 -0.82 8.90 -2.34
N THR A 27 0.35 8.53 -2.87
CA THR A 27 1.46 9.46 -3.14
C THR A 27 1.58 9.87 -4.61
N GLY A 28 0.90 9.16 -5.51
CA GLY A 28 1.01 9.33 -6.96
C GLY A 28 2.35 8.86 -7.54
N LYS A 29 3.17 8.16 -6.76
CA LYS A 29 4.51 7.71 -7.17
C LYS A 29 4.81 6.34 -6.57
N PHE A 30 5.37 5.44 -7.38
CA PHE A 30 5.87 4.16 -6.89
C PHE A 30 6.92 4.37 -5.77
N PRO A 31 6.79 3.70 -4.61
CA PRO A 31 7.60 3.99 -3.42
C PRO A 31 9.10 3.69 -3.58
N TYR A 32 9.49 2.86 -4.53
CA TYR A 32 10.89 2.57 -4.80
C TYR A 32 11.41 3.38 -6.00
N PRO A 33 12.68 3.80 -5.98
CA PRO A 33 13.27 4.58 -7.06
C PRO A 33 13.45 3.71 -8.32
N SER A 34 12.61 3.96 -9.33
CA SER A 34 12.59 3.18 -10.59
C SER A 34 13.67 3.58 -11.59
N ASN A 35 14.24 4.79 -11.47
CA ASN A 35 15.20 5.35 -12.43
C ASN A 35 16.67 5.30 -11.95
N ALA A 36 16.91 4.85 -10.72
CA ALA A 36 18.24 4.88 -10.10
C ALA A 36 18.81 3.49 -9.78
N LEU A 37 18.00 2.43 -9.88
CA LEU A 37 18.38 1.08 -9.50
C LEU A 37 18.24 0.12 -10.67
N THR A 38 19.20 -0.79 -10.80
CA THR A 38 19.04 -1.99 -11.60
C THR A 38 17.97 -2.90 -11.00
N PHE A 39 17.49 -3.87 -11.79
CA PHE A 39 16.51 -4.85 -11.34
C PHE A 39 16.97 -5.59 -10.07
N PHE A 40 18.22 -6.04 -10.00
CA PHE A 40 18.75 -6.78 -8.84
C PHE A 40 18.90 -5.88 -7.60
N GLU A 41 19.31 -4.63 -7.77
CA GLU A 41 19.40 -3.67 -6.65
C GLU A 41 18.01 -3.35 -6.07
N LEU A 42 16.99 -3.27 -6.92
CA LEU A 42 15.61 -3.11 -6.46
C LEU A 42 15.14 -4.33 -5.65
N LEU A 43 15.44 -5.55 -6.11
CA LEU A 43 15.10 -6.77 -5.36
C LEU A 43 15.80 -6.81 -4.00
N GLU A 44 17.08 -6.45 -3.95
CA GLU A 44 17.85 -6.36 -2.71
C GLU A 44 17.26 -5.32 -1.77
N LEU A 45 16.86 -4.15 -2.28
CA LEU A 45 16.20 -3.11 -1.48
C LEU A 45 14.85 -3.60 -0.92
N ILE A 46 14.05 -4.32 -1.71
CA ILE A 46 12.78 -4.90 -1.26
C ILE A 46 13.00 -5.98 -0.20
N VAL A 47 14.12 -6.70 -0.23
CA VAL A 47 14.44 -7.75 0.74
C VAL A 47 15.05 -7.16 2.01
N SER A 48 16.13 -6.40 1.88
CA SER A 48 17.01 -6.00 2.99
C SER A 48 16.82 -4.56 3.45
N GLY A 49 16.28 -3.69 2.59
CA GLY A 49 16.05 -2.28 2.91
C GLY A 49 14.84 -2.03 3.81
N GLU A 50 14.75 -0.81 4.36
CA GLU A 50 13.57 -0.37 5.09
C GLU A 50 12.32 -0.40 4.18
N PRO A 51 11.19 -0.91 4.66
CA PRO A 51 9.96 -0.91 3.89
C PRO A 51 9.44 0.53 3.71
N PRO A 52 8.76 0.83 2.61
CA PRO A 52 8.19 2.15 2.40
C PRO A 52 7.05 2.42 3.40
N SER A 53 6.87 3.69 3.73
CA SER A 53 5.83 4.14 4.66
C SER A 53 5.14 5.39 4.12
N LEU A 54 3.92 5.64 4.60
CA LEU A 54 3.17 6.83 4.26
C LEU A 54 3.74 8.08 4.98
N PRO A 55 3.79 9.25 4.32
CA PRO A 55 4.14 10.52 4.94
C PRO A 55 3.30 10.87 6.17
N GLN A 56 3.85 11.69 7.08
CA GLN A 56 3.14 12.12 8.29
C GLN A 56 1.91 13.00 8.03
N SER A 57 1.71 13.51 6.81
CA SER A 57 0.52 14.26 6.41
C SER A 57 -0.75 13.40 6.37
N PHE A 58 -0.62 12.08 6.24
CA PHE A 58 -1.75 11.15 6.25
C PHE A 58 -2.24 10.84 7.66
N SER A 59 -3.52 10.45 7.79
CA SER A 59 -4.12 10.19 9.10
C SER A 59 -3.39 9.06 9.85
N PRO A 60 -3.29 9.11 11.19
CA PRO A 60 -2.51 8.13 11.96
C PRO A 60 -2.93 6.68 11.70
N ASP A 61 -4.23 6.43 11.60
CA ASP A 61 -4.78 5.10 11.38
C ASP A 61 -4.61 4.60 9.93
N PHE A 62 -4.51 5.50 8.95
CA PHE A 62 -4.17 5.13 7.59
C PHE A 62 -2.69 4.71 7.51
N ARG A 63 -1.80 5.45 8.17
CA ARG A 63 -0.40 5.05 8.27
C ARG A 63 -0.24 3.72 9.02
N ASP A 64 -1.04 3.51 10.05
CA ASP A 64 -1.01 2.30 10.89
C ASP A 64 -1.47 1.04 10.15
N ILE A 65 -2.53 1.11 9.33
CA ILE A 65 -2.91 -0.08 8.52
C ILE A 65 -1.84 -0.41 7.48
N ILE A 66 -1.23 0.62 6.86
CA ILE A 66 -0.19 0.41 5.85
C ILE A 66 1.11 -0.09 6.46
N SER A 67 1.52 0.40 7.64
CA SER A 67 2.72 -0.11 8.32
C SER A 67 2.58 -1.60 8.65
N LYS A 68 1.38 -2.05 9.04
CA LYS A 68 1.08 -3.48 9.23
C LYS A 68 1.20 -4.30 7.94
N CYS A 69 0.74 -3.77 6.80
CA CYS A 69 0.93 -4.42 5.50
C CYS A 69 2.40 -4.53 5.08
N MET A 70 3.22 -3.57 5.52
CA MET A 70 4.63 -3.43 5.15
C MET A 70 5.59 -4.16 6.11
N LEU A 71 5.08 -5.07 6.94
CA LEU A 71 5.92 -5.93 7.78
C LEU A 71 6.64 -6.97 6.90
N LYS A 72 7.97 -6.99 7.00
CA LYS A 72 8.83 -7.92 6.24
C LYS A 72 8.49 -9.38 6.53
N GLU A 73 8.31 -9.70 7.81
CA GLU A 73 7.94 -11.03 8.26
C GLU A 73 6.48 -11.34 7.87
N PRO A 74 6.23 -12.33 6.98
CA PRO A 74 4.90 -12.60 6.46
C PRO A 74 3.87 -12.90 7.55
N LEU A 75 4.23 -13.70 8.55
CA LEU A 75 3.32 -14.12 9.61
C LEU A 75 2.94 -13.00 10.58
N LYS A 76 3.66 -11.88 10.57
CA LYS A 76 3.30 -10.68 11.33
C LYS A 76 2.35 -9.75 10.57
N ARG A 77 2.20 -9.93 9.25
CA ARG A 77 1.21 -9.18 8.46
C ARG A 77 -0.20 -9.68 8.81
N PRO A 78 -1.18 -8.78 8.95
CA PRO A 78 -2.56 -9.18 9.18
C PRO A 78 -3.09 -9.94 7.96
N THR A 79 -4.00 -10.87 8.21
CA THR A 79 -4.84 -11.46 7.18
C THR A 79 -5.86 -10.43 6.66
N PRO A 80 -6.44 -10.62 5.47
CA PRO A 80 -7.51 -9.75 4.97
C PRO A 80 -8.67 -9.59 5.95
N ASN A 81 -9.06 -10.66 6.66
CA ASN A 81 -10.11 -10.61 7.67
C ASN A 81 -9.76 -9.75 8.88
N GLU A 82 -8.48 -9.70 9.28
CA GLU A 82 -8.02 -8.80 10.34
C GLU A 82 -7.94 -7.35 9.86
N MET A 83 -7.51 -7.13 8.62
CA MET A 83 -7.51 -5.79 8.01
C MET A 83 -8.91 -5.19 7.92
N LEU A 84 -9.93 -5.99 7.59
CA LEU A 84 -11.33 -5.52 7.56
C LEU A 84 -11.84 -5.02 8.91
N ARG A 85 -11.21 -5.43 10.02
CA ARG A 85 -11.54 -4.98 11.38
C ARG A 85 -10.70 -3.79 11.84
N HIS A 86 -9.77 -3.31 11.00
CA HIS A 86 -8.91 -2.19 11.35
C HIS A 86 -9.71 -0.88 11.47
N PRO A 87 -9.41 0.00 12.45
CA PRO A 87 -10.13 1.27 12.63
C PRO A 87 -10.26 2.11 11.36
N PHE A 88 -9.20 2.13 10.53
CA PHE A 88 -9.22 2.80 9.22
C PHE A 88 -10.33 2.28 8.31
N VAL A 89 -10.45 0.96 8.14
CA VAL A 89 -11.46 0.35 7.26
C VAL A 89 -12.85 0.56 7.81
N LEU A 90 -13.03 0.37 9.12
CA LEU A 90 -14.33 0.62 9.79
C LEU A 90 -14.77 2.07 9.65
N ARG A 91 -13.86 3.03 9.74
CA ARG A 91 -14.18 4.45 9.50
C ARG A 91 -14.57 4.71 8.04
N CYS A 92 -13.84 4.13 7.09
CA CYS A 92 -14.16 4.25 5.66
C CYS A 92 -15.54 3.66 5.33
N GLN A 93 -15.91 2.53 5.92
CA GLN A 93 -17.23 1.91 5.74
C GLN A 93 -18.37 2.81 6.22
N ASN A 94 -18.13 3.62 7.26
CA ASN A 94 -19.10 4.57 7.80
C ASN A 94 -19.00 5.97 7.18
N SER A 95 -18.11 6.16 6.20
CA SER A 95 -17.94 7.45 5.54
C SER A 95 -18.97 7.63 4.43
N ASN A 96 -19.60 8.80 4.36
CA ASN A 96 -20.58 9.13 3.33
C ASN A 96 -19.91 9.73 2.07
N ILE A 97 -18.83 9.09 1.60
CA ILE A 97 -18.07 9.56 0.44
C ILE A 97 -18.73 9.04 -0.84
N ASP A 98 -19.19 9.95 -1.70
CA ASP A 98 -19.69 9.59 -3.03
C ASP A 98 -18.51 9.45 -4.02
N LEU A 99 -18.08 8.20 -4.24
CA LEU A 99 -17.01 7.90 -5.19
C LEU A 99 -17.43 8.14 -6.64
N ARG A 100 -18.72 8.08 -6.95
CA ARG A 100 -19.24 8.33 -8.31
C ARG A 100 -19.13 9.81 -8.64
N ASP A 101 -19.60 10.67 -7.75
CA ASP A 101 -19.48 12.13 -7.90
C ASP A 101 -18.00 12.55 -8.00
N TYR A 102 -17.15 12.02 -7.11
CA TYR A 102 -15.71 12.23 -7.18
C TYR A 102 -15.12 11.83 -8.55
N ALA A 103 -15.44 10.64 -9.05
CA ALA A 103 -14.95 10.16 -10.34
C ALA A 103 -15.42 11.04 -11.50
N TYR A 104 -16.69 11.45 -11.54
CA TYR A 104 -17.18 12.37 -12.57
C TYR A 104 -16.45 13.73 -12.51
N SER A 105 -16.28 14.29 -11.31
CA SER A 105 -15.58 15.56 -11.13
C SER A 105 -14.15 15.51 -11.65
N LEU A 106 -13.45 14.39 -11.43
CA LEU A 106 -12.09 14.16 -11.90
C LEU A 106 -12.03 14.03 -13.42
N MET A 107 -12.91 13.23 -14.02
CA MET A 107 -12.95 13.04 -15.47
C MET A 107 -13.23 14.36 -16.20
N SER A 108 -14.19 15.15 -15.71
CA SER A 108 -14.49 16.47 -16.28
C SER A 108 -13.34 17.48 -16.14
N GLN A 109 -12.46 17.34 -15.15
CA GLN A 109 -11.26 18.17 -15.03
C GLN A 109 -10.18 17.75 -16.03
N LEU A 110 -10.04 16.44 -16.27
CA LEU A 110 -9.07 15.91 -17.22
C LEU A 110 -9.44 16.23 -18.67
N GLU A 111 -10.73 16.21 -19.03
CA GLU A 111 -11.20 16.58 -20.37
C GLU A 111 -11.02 18.06 -20.72
N LYS A 112 -10.89 18.92 -19.70
CA LYS A 112 -10.65 20.37 -19.87
C LYS A 112 -9.17 20.73 -20.01
N LYS A 113 -8.27 19.77 -19.86
CA LYS A 113 -6.81 19.93 -19.95
C LYS A 113 -6.30 19.43 -21.29
#